data_AF-A0A199UKQ1-F1
#
_entry.id   AF-A0A199UKQ1-F1
#
_cell.length_a   1.000
_cell.length_b   1.000
_cell.length_c   1.000
_cell.angle_alpha   90.00
_cell.angle_beta   90.00
_cell.angle_gamma   90.00
#
_symmetry.space_group_name_H-M   'P 1'
#
loop_
_entity.id
_entity.type
_entity.pdbx_description
1 polymer ?
#
loop_
_entity_poly.entity_id
_entity_poly.type
_entity_poly.pdbx_seq_one_letter_code
_entity_poly.pdbx_strand_id
1 'polypeptide(L)'
;MASTDPAGKVEEKAKEEEEEASAAAAAAGEDEDTGAEVAPIVKLEEVAVTTGEEEEDVLLDLKAKLYRFDKEGSQWKERGAGNVKLLKHKENGKVRLVMRQAKTLKICANHLVVSTTKMQEHAGSDKSCVWHATDFADGELKEEMFAIRFGSVENCKKFMETVEEIAESLGKNVESEDASATAGLLENLTVSGSNTAEAEPKVETAAPPPAS
;
A
#
# COMPACT_ATOMS: atom_id res chain seq x y z
N MET A 1 81.81 30.89 -6.76
CA MET A 1 81.47 29.75 -7.65
C MET A 1 81.13 28.58 -6.73
N ALA A 2 79.97 27.95 -6.80
CA ALA A 2 78.73 28.28 -7.50
C ALA A 2 77.53 27.81 -6.64
N SER A 3 76.33 28.34 -6.87
CA SER A 3 75.12 27.87 -6.16
C SER A 3 74.49 26.69 -6.90
N THR A 4 73.99 25.70 -6.16
CA THR A 4 73.15 24.61 -6.67
C THR A 4 72.12 24.22 -5.62
N ASP A 5 70.94 24.82 -5.69
CA ASP A 5 69.82 24.53 -4.81
C ASP A 5 69.19 23.16 -5.13
N PRO A 6 68.79 22.35 -4.12
CA PRO A 6 68.25 21.01 -4.34
C PRO A 6 66.76 21.00 -4.76
N ALA A 7 66.08 22.15 -4.77
CA ALA A 7 64.62 22.23 -4.90
C ALA A 7 64.07 21.71 -6.24
N GLY A 8 64.60 22.19 -7.36
CA GLY A 8 64.02 21.93 -8.69
C GLY A 8 63.92 20.45 -9.07
N LYS A 9 64.82 19.61 -8.54
CA LYS A 9 64.82 18.15 -8.79
C LYS A 9 63.68 17.41 -8.07
N VAL A 10 63.01 18.04 -7.11
CA VAL A 10 61.81 17.50 -6.46
C VAL A 10 60.55 17.90 -7.23
N GLU A 11 60.50 19.13 -7.73
CA GLU A 11 59.38 19.67 -8.52
C GLU A 11 59.28 19.01 -9.91
N GLU A 12 60.41 18.73 -10.56
CA GLU A 12 60.49 18.03 -11.84
C GLU A 12 59.89 16.61 -11.74
N LYS A 13 60.35 15.82 -10.76
CA LYS A 13 59.90 14.43 -10.55
C LYS A 13 58.43 14.32 -10.13
N ALA A 14 57.94 15.25 -9.29
CA ALA A 14 56.53 15.26 -8.89
C ALA A 14 55.60 15.53 -10.08
N LYS A 15 56.06 16.29 -11.07
CA LYS A 15 55.29 16.62 -12.27
C LYS A 15 55.26 15.49 -13.29
N GLU A 16 56.36 14.74 -13.44
CA GLU A 16 56.38 13.51 -14.25
C GLU A 16 55.40 12.45 -13.70
N GLU A 17 55.36 12.26 -12.37
CA GLU A 17 54.43 11.33 -11.71
C GLU A 17 52.94 11.74 -11.84
N GLU A 18 52.65 13.04 -11.91
CA GLU A 18 51.28 13.55 -12.14
C GLU A 18 50.85 13.41 -13.62
N GLU A 19 51.77 13.65 -14.57
CA GLU A 19 51.49 13.53 -16.00
C GLU A 19 51.27 12.06 -16.40
N GLU A 20 52.12 11.13 -15.94
CA GLU A 20 51.98 9.68 -16.21
C GLU A 20 50.69 9.09 -15.60
N ALA A 21 50.31 9.53 -14.40
CA ALA A 21 49.04 9.15 -13.78
C ALA A 21 47.81 9.66 -14.57
N SER A 22 47.90 10.86 -15.15
CA SER A 22 46.83 11.43 -15.98
C SER A 22 46.66 10.67 -17.30
N ALA A 23 47.76 10.25 -17.93
CA ALA A 23 47.75 9.44 -19.15
C ALA A 23 47.17 8.03 -18.90
N ALA A 24 47.56 7.39 -17.80
CA ALA A 24 47.01 6.09 -17.40
C ALA A 24 45.49 6.16 -17.12
N ALA A 25 45.00 7.25 -16.51
CA ALA A 25 43.58 7.46 -16.28
C ALA A 25 42.78 7.71 -17.57
N ALA A 26 43.39 8.38 -18.57
CA ALA A 26 42.75 8.66 -19.85
C ALA A 26 42.60 7.41 -20.75
N ALA A 27 43.50 6.43 -20.64
CA ALA A 27 43.51 5.21 -21.45
C ALA A 27 42.69 4.04 -20.86
N ALA A 28 42.18 4.17 -19.64
CA ALA A 28 41.46 3.09 -18.93
C ALA A 28 39.92 3.16 -19.08
N GLY A 29 39.42 3.91 -20.06
CA GLY A 29 38.00 4.22 -20.24
C GLY A 29 37.51 4.18 -21.69
N GLU A 30 38.25 3.59 -22.61
CA GLU A 30 37.71 3.18 -23.91
C GLU A 30 36.88 1.90 -23.68
N ASP A 31 35.55 2.01 -23.75
CA ASP A 31 34.67 0.85 -23.87
C ASP A 31 35.06 0.10 -25.15
N GLU A 32 35.74 -1.04 -24.99
CA GLU A 32 36.24 -1.88 -26.08
C GLU A 32 35.06 -2.59 -26.76
N ASP A 33 34.31 -1.85 -27.60
CA ASP A 33 33.24 -2.39 -28.42
C ASP A 33 33.82 -3.41 -29.40
N THR A 34 33.71 -4.67 -28.99
CA THR A 34 34.17 -5.85 -29.74
C THR A 34 33.53 -6.00 -31.13
N GLY A 35 32.53 -5.19 -31.49
CA GLY A 35 31.83 -5.25 -32.77
C GLY A 35 31.03 -6.55 -32.97
N ALA A 36 30.75 -7.27 -31.88
CA ALA A 36 30.10 -8.57 -31.91
C ALA A 36 28.59 -8.43 -32.18
N GLU A 37 28.18 -8.68 -33.42
CA GLU A 37 26.75 -8.73 -33.80
C GLU A 37 26.01 -9.87 -33.07
N VAL A 38 25.37 -9.56 -31.95
CA VAL A 38 24.55 -10.52 -31.19
C VAL A 38 23.21 -10.73 -31.90
N ALA A 39 23.11 -11.83 -32.64
CA ALA A 39 21.86 -12.27 -33.26
C ALA A 39 20.75 -12.49 -32.21
N PRO A 40 19.52 -11.98 -32.40
CA PRO A 40 18.43 -12.14 -31.43
C PRO A 40 18.05 -13.60 -31.21
N ILE A 41 18.28 -14.12 -29.99
CA ILE A 41 17.97 -15.50 -29.60
C ILE A 41 16.46 -15.77 -29.64
N VAL A 42 15.64 -14.76 -29.33
CA VAL A 42 14.18 -14.83 -29.37
C VAL A 42 13.65 -13.54 -30.02
N LYS A 43 12.75 -13.68 -31.00
CA LYS A 43 11.92 -12.57 -31.46
C LYS A 43 10.66 -12.52 -30.61
N LEU A 44 10.50 -11.46 -29.83
CA LEU A 44 9.26 -11.18 -29.11
C LEU A 44 8.27 -10.46 -30.03
N GLU A 45 6.98 -10.73 -29.86
CA GLU A 45 5.89 -9.96 -30.47
C GLU A 45 5.44 -8.86 -29.50
N GLU A 46 4.95 -7.74 -30.05
CA GLU A 46 4.40 -6.66 -29.23
C GLU A 46 3.02 -7.06 -28.70
N VAL A 47 2.87 -7.08 -27.38
CA VAL A 47 1.62 -7.44 -26.70
C VAL A 47 1.05 -6.19 -26.03
N ALA A 48 -0.22 -5.89 -26.27
CA ALA A 48 -0.93 -4.83 -25.57
C ALA A 48 -1.08 -5.19 -24.08
N VAL A 49 -0.49 -4.38 -23.19
CA VAL A 49 -0.52 -4.59 -21.73
C VAL A 49 -1.50 -3.61 -21.09
N THR A 50 -2.49 -4.13 -20.37
CA THR A 50 -3.35 -3.33 -19.49
C THR A 50 -2.71 -3.13 -18.12
N THR A 51 -3.06 -2.04 -17.45
CA THR A 51 -2.60 -1.73 -16.09
C THR A 51 -3.39 -2.46 -15.02
N GLY A 52 -4.66 -2.77 -15.30
CA GLY A 52 -5.64 -3.24 -14.32
C GLY A 52 -6.19 -2.12 -13.44
N GLU A 53 -6.04 -0.86 -13.86
CA GLU A 53 -6.50 0.38 -13.18
C GLU A 53 -7.54 1.14 -14.05
N GLU A 54 -7.96 0.58 -15.19
CA GLU A 54 -8.77 1.26 -16.21
C GLU A 54 -10.19 1.62 -15.72
N GLU A 55 -10.80 0.79 -14.88
CA GLU A 55 -12.17 0.99 -14.35
C GLU A 55 -12.21 1.70 -13.00
N GLU A 56 -11.19 2.50 -12.71
CA GLU A 56 -11.06 3.25 -11.46
C GLU A 56 -10.81 4.74 -11.69
N ASP A 57 -11.34 5.56 -10.79
CA ASP A 57 -11.08 7.00 -10.72
C ASP A 57 -9.99 7.30 -9.68
N VAL A 58 -9.04 8.18 -10.01
CA VAL A 58 -7.92 8.54 -9.14
C VAL A 58 -8.37 9.61 -8.13
N LEU A 59 -8.51 9.22 -6.86
CA LEU A 59 -8.84 10.15 -5.76
C LEU A 59 -7.60 10.91 -5.25
N LEU A 60 -6.45 10.23 -5.28
CA LEU A 60 -5.16 10.74 -4.82
C LEU A 60 -4.05 10.10 -5.66
N ASP A 61 -3.04 10.87 -6.03
CA ASP A 61 -1.76 10.41 -6.57
C ASP A 61 -0.65 11.27 -5.95
N LEU A 62 0.26 10.66 -5.19
CA LEU A 62 1.35 11.35 -4.49
C LEU A 62 2.67 10.57 -4.57
N LYS A 63 3.78 11.28 -4.79
CA LYS A 63 5.12 10.71 -4.77
C LYS A 63 5.60 10.43 -3.35
N ALA A 64 5.98 9.19 -3.08
CA ALA A 64 6.30 8.67 -1.76
C ALA A 64 7.38 7.57 -1.77
N LYS A 65 7.83 7.17 -0.59
CA LYS A 65 8.61 5.96 -0.33
C LYS A 65 7.92 5.11 0.73
N LEU A 66 7.71 3.84 0.42
CA LEU A 66 7.02 2.86 1.26
C LEU A 66 8.03 1.90 1.91
N TYR A 67 7.79 1.62 3.18
CA TYR A 67 8.50 0.67 4.02
C TYR A 67 7.51 -0.36 4.57
N ARG A 68 8.00 -1.56 4.84
CA ARG A 68 7.26 -2.67 5.42
C ARG A 68 8.02 -3.16 6.66
N PHE A 69 7.30 -3.38 7.77
CA PHE A 69 7.90 -3.86 9.00
C PHE A 69 8.20 -5.36 8.88
N ASP A 70 9.47 -5.70 8.97
CA ASP A 70 9.94 -7.07 9.11
C ASP A 70 9.79 -7.50 10.57
N LYS A 71 8.85 -8.43 10.80
CA LYS A 71 8.51 -8.95 12.14
C LYS A 71 9.63 -9.82 12.72
N GLU A 72 10.43 -10.49 11.88
CA GLU A 72 11.56 -11.32 12.33
C GLU A 72 12.77 -10.44 12.67
N GLY A 73 13.19 -9.58 11.74
CA GLY A 73 14.28 -8.63 11.94
C GLY A 73 13.94 -7.43 12.83
N SER A 74 12.70 -7.31 13.32
CA SER A 74 12.15 -6.18 14.10
C SER A 74 12.50 -4.80 13.54
N GLN A 75 12.39 -4.62 12.21
CA GLN A 75 12.97 -3.48 11.49
C GLN A 75 12.14 -3.05 10.27
N TRP A 76 12.23 -1.77 9.90
CA TRP A 76 11.65 -1.25 8.66
C TRP A 76 12.54 -1.55 7.45
N LYS A 77 12.01 -2.30 6.48
CA LYS A 77 12.66 -2.55 5.17
C LYS A 77 11.96 -1.76 4.08
N GLU A 78 12.70 -1.16 3.16
CA GLU A 78 12.13 -0.42 2.02
C GLU A 78 11.42 -1.40 1.06
N ARG A 79 10.15 -1.11 0.73
CA ARG A 79 9.30 -1.93 -0.16
C ARG A 79 9.18 -1.32 -1.56
N GLY A 80 9.26 0.01 -1.67
CA GLY A 80 9.32 0.69 -2.97
C GLY A 80 9.32 2.21 -2.89
N ALA A 81 9.73 2.86 -3.97
CA ALA A 81 9.68 4.31 -4.14
C ALA A 81 9.06 4.65 -5.50
N GLY A 82 8.11 5.59 -5.50
CA GLY A 82 7.29 5.90 -6.67
C GLY A 82 6.04 6.67 -6.27
N ASN A 83 4.94 6.45 -6.97
CA ASN A 83 3.67 7.13 -6.68
C ASN A 83 2.70 6.16 -6.00
N VAL A 84 2.13 6.58 -4.87
CA VAL A 84 0.99 5.93 -4.23
C VAL A 84 -0.28 6.57 -4.77
N LYS A 85 -1.23 5.74 -5.16
CA LYS A 85 -2.57 6.14 -5.59
C LYS A 85 -3.63 5.62 -4.64
N LEU A 86 -4.72 6.38 -4.50
CA LEU A 86 -6.01 5.86 -4.03
C LEU A 86 -6.95 5.83 -5.23
N LEU A 87 -7.41 4.63 -5.57
CA LEU A 87 -8.20 4.33 -6.77
C LEU A 87 -9.59 3.86 -6.36
N LYS A 88 -10.64 4.48 -6.90
CA LYS A 88 -12.04 4.15 -6.64
C LYS A 88 -12.66 3.45 -7.84
N HIS A 89 -13.13 2.22 -7.67
CA HIS A 89 -13.80 1.47 -8.73
C HIS A 89 -15.13 2.12 -9.12
N LYS A 90 -15.33 2.37 -10.41
CA LYS A 90 -16.49 3.13 -10.94
C LYS A 90 -17.83 2.47 -10.62
N GLU A 91 -17.95 1.16 -10.86
CA GLU A 91 -19.19 0.41 -10.62
C GLU A 91 -19.50 0.17 -9.13
N ASN A 92 -18.59 -0.52 -8.42
CA ASN A 92 -18.85 -0.99 -7.05
C ASN A 92 -18.40 -0.02 -5.93
N GLY A 93 -17.82 1.13 -6.29
CA GLY A 93 -17.48 2.22 -5.37
C GLY A 93 -16.34 1.95 -4.38
N LYS A 94 -15.77 0.74 -4.33
CA LYS A 94 -14.68 0.37 -3.42
C LYS A 94 -13.41 1.15 -3.74
N VAL A 95 -12.63 1.46 -2.70
CA VAL A 95 -11.33 2.12 -2.85
C VAL A 95 -10.21 1.15 -2.51
N ARG A 96 -9.15 1.15 -3.33
CA ARG A 96 -7.87 0.51 -3.00
C ARG A 96 -6.71 1.49 -3.05
N LEU A 97 -5.70 1.22 -2.23
CA LEU A 97 -4.38 1.79 -2.34
C LEU A 97 -3.54 0.94 -3.29
N VAL A 98 -2.98 1.56 -4.33
CA VAL A 98 -2.03 0.93 -5.25
C VAL A 98 -0.76 1.77 -5.29
N MET A 99 0.41 1.14 -5.16
CA MET A 99 1.70 1.81 -5.33
C MET A 99 2.60 1.00 -6.25
N ARG A 100 3.26 1.67 -7.20
CA ARG A 100 4.24 1.06 -8.13
C ARG A 100 5.62 1.69 -7.99
N GLN A 101 6.66 0.89 -8.14
CA GLN A 101 8.06 1.32 -8.14
C GLN A 101 8.39 2.10 -9.43
N ALA A 102 8.93 3.31 -9.30
CA ALA A 102 9.06 4.28 -10.41
C ALA A 102 9.91 3.84 -11.61
N LYS A 103 10.83 2.88 -11.45
CA LYS A 103 11.70 2.36 -12.52
C LYS A 103 11.26 1.01 -13.09
N THR A 104 10.69 0.15 -12.26
CA THR A 104 10.39 -1.25 -12.60
C THR A 104 8.91 -1.49 -12.86
N LEU A 105 8.05 -0.51 -12.52
CA LEU A 105 6.59 -0.54 -12.55
C LEU A 105 5.94 -1.70 -11.75
N LYS A 106 6.75 -2.46 -11.00
CA LYS A 106 6.30 -3.50 -10.08
C LYS A 106 5.44 -2.89 -8.98
N ILE A 107 4.32 -3.54 -8.69
CA ILE A 107 3.47 -3.23 -7.56
C ILE A 107 4.26 -3.46 -6.26
N CYS A 108 4.14 -2.54 -5.31
CA CYS A 108 4.76 -2.63 -3.98
C CYS A 108 3.77 -2.40 -2.82
N ALA A 109 2.54 -2.00 -3.13
CA ALA A 109 1.34 -2.15 -2.29
C ALA A 109 0.11 -2.27 -3.20
N ASN A 110 -0.86 -3.11 -2.80
CA ASN A 110 -2.16 -3.29 -3.44
C ASN A 110 -3.13 -3.88 -2.40
N HIS A 111 -3.93 -3.02 -1.75
CA HIS A 111 -4.92 -3.40 -0.73
C HIS A 111 -6.15 -2.50 -0.75
N LEU A 112 -7.30 -3.04 -0.34
CA LEU A 112 -8.50 -2.23 -0.11
C LEU A 112 -8.30 -1.28 1.09
N VAL A 113 -8.89 -0.10 1.01
CA VAL A 113 -9.21 0.69 2.20
C VAL A 113 -10.48 0.10 2.80
N VAL A 114 -10.50 -0.15 4.10
CA VAL A 114 -11.63 -0.75 4.82
C VAL A 114 -12.02 0.13 6.02
N SER A 115 -13.22 -0.05 6.57
CA SER A 115 -13.70 0.73 7.72
C SER A 115 -12.87 0.56 9.01
N THR A 116 -12.03 -0.47 9.07
CA THR A 116 -11.07 -0.72 10.16
C THR A 116 -9.66 -0.19 9.87
N THR A 117 -9.39 0.37 8.68
CA THR A 117 -8.11 1.01 8.35
C THR A 117 -7.93 2.24 9.24
N LYS A 118 -6.81 2.32 9.97
CA LYS A 118 -6.45 3.45 10.83
C LYS A 118 -5.04 3.91 10.47
N MET A 119 -4.89 5.20 10.19
CA MET A 119 -3.58 5.81 10.04
C MET A 119 -3.06 6.24 11.41
N GLN A 120 -1.73 6.31 11.54
CA GLN A 120 -1.04 6.73 12.74
C GLN A 120 0.15 7.60 12.36
N GLU A 121 0.37 8.72 13.06
CA GLU A 121 1.59 9.53 12.86
C GLU A 121 2.83 8.70 13.22
N HIS A 122 3.88 8.78 12.40
CA HIS A 122 5.13 8.10 12.71
C HIS A 122 5.93 8.91 13.74
N ALA A 123 6.12 8.37 14.95
CA ALA A 123 6.73 9.07 16.09
C ALA A 123 8.12 9.71 15.84
N GLY A 124 8.85 9.30 14.79
CA GLY A 124 10.11 9.90 14.37
C GLY A 124 10.07 10.75 13.09
N SER A 125 8.90 11.01 12.49
CA SER A 125 8.77 11.86 11.29
C SER A 125 7.34 12.33 11.03
N ASP A 126 7.13 13.64 11.12
CA ASP A 126 5.98 14.44 10.66
C ASP A 126 5.58 14.25 9.18
N LYS A 127 6.51 13.78 8.35
CA LYS A 127 6.31 13.46 6.93
C LYS A 127 6.03 11.98 6.65
N SER A 128 5.76 11.20 7.70
CA SER A 128 5.51 9.77 7.58
C SER A 128 4.35 9.31 8.44
N CYS A 129 3.58 8.32 7.95
CA CYS A 129 2.50 7.68 8.69
C CYS A 129 2.59 6.15 8.60
N VAL A 130 1.87 5.48 9.49
CA VAL A 130 1.92 4.03 9.74
C VAL A 130 0.50 3.45 9.74
N TRP A 131 0.32 2.26 9.17
CA TRP A 131 -0.95 1.51 9.20
C TRP A 131 -0.74 0.01 9.04
N HIS A 132 -1.81 -0.77 9.17
CA HIS A 132 -1.86 -2.20 8.89
C HIS A 132 -2.84 -2.47 7.74
N ALA A 133 -2.53 -3.45 6.88
CA ALA A 133 -3.42 -3.86 5.79
C ALA A 133 -3.15 -5.29 5.31
N THR A 134 -4.21 -5.95 4.83
CA THR A 134 -4.13 -7.21 4.07
C THR A 134 -3.75 -6.91 2.62
N ASP A 135 -2.48 -7.09 2.27
CA ASP A 135 -1.89 -6.66 0.99
C ASP A 135 -1.65 -7.79 -0.01
N PHE A 136 -1.80 -7.49 -1.30
CA PHE A 136 -1.70 -8.44 -2.42
C PHE A 136 -0.56 -8.10 -3.41
N ALA A 137 0.41 -7.23 -3.08
CA ALA A 137 1.47 -6.81 -4.00
C ALA A 137 2.35 -7.95 -4.53
N ASP A 138 2.47 -9.04 -3.77
CA ASP A 138 3.26 -10.23 -4.15
C ASP A 138 2.43 -11.32 -4.87
N GLY A 139 1.12 -11.10 -5.11
CA GLY A 139 0.21 -12.11 -5.69
C GLY A 139 -0.42 -13.08 -4.68
N GLU A 140 -0.24 -12.84 -3.38
CA GLU A 140 -0.88 -13.56 -2.28
C GLU A 140 -1.24 -12.56 -1.15
N LEU A 141 -2.31 -12.82 -0.40
CA LEU A 141 -2.78 -11.93 0.68
C LEU A 141 -1.91 -12.06 1.94
N LYS A 142 -1.37 -10.94 2.43
CA LYS A 142 -0.48 -10.88 3.61
C LYS A 142 -0.88 -9.78 4.59
N GLU A 143 -0.86 -10.10 5.88
CA GLU A 143 -1.03 -9.11 6.96
C GLU A 143 0.26 -8.29 7.17
N GLU A 144 0.33 -7.16 6.48
CA GLU A 144 1.47 -6.27 6.45
C GLU A 144 1.28 -5.06 7.39
N MET A 145 2.38 -4.61 7.99
CA MET A 145 2.45 -3.31 8.67
C MET A 145 3.32 -2.39 7.82
N PHE A 146 2.75 -1.27 7.38
CA PHE A 146 3.38 -0.32 6.47
C PHE A 146 3.75 0.97 7.19
N ALA A 147 4.82 1.61 6.71
CA ALA A 147 5.11 3.01 6.96
C ALA A 147 5.40 3.68 5.62
N ILE A 148 4.80 4.84 5.35
CA ILE A 148 5.02 5.59 4.12
C ILE A 148 5.56 6.98 4.45
N ARG A 149 6.47 7.47 3.62
CA ARG A 149 7.12 8.78 3.78
C ARG A 149 6.96 9.63 2.53
N PHE A 150 6.52 10.86 2.73
CA PHE A 150 6.29 11.86 1.68
C PHE A 150 7.42 12.91 1.62
N GLY A 151 7.41 13.71 0.54
CA GLY A 151 8.34 14.83 0.38
C GLY A 151 8.13 15.97 1.41
N SER A 152 6.86 16.25 1.73
CA SER A 152 6.41 17.34 2.61
C SER A 152 5.39 16.85 3.64
N VAL A 153 5.07 17.68 4.65
CA VAL A 153 4.12 17.34 5.73
C VAL A 153 2.69 17.38 5.23
N GLU A 154 2.38 18.34 4.37
CA GLU A 154 1.06 18.57 3.77
C GLU A 154 0.62 17.35 2.94
N ASN A 155 1.56 16.73 2.20
CA ASN A 155 1.29 15.50 1.46
C ASN A 155 1.03 14.30 2.40
N CYS A 156 1.68 14.25 3.57
CA CYS A 156 1.43 13.21 4.57
C CYS A 156 0.04 13.36 5.21
N LYS A 157 -0.30 14.59 5.62
CA LYS A 157 -1.61 14.91 6.20
C LYS A 157 -2.74 14.65 5.20
N LYS A 158 -2.63 15.18 3.98
CA LYS A 158 -3.61 14.92 2.91
C LYS A 158 -3.82 13.43 2.67
N PHE A 159 -2.75 12.63 2.67
CA PHE A 159 -2.88 11.17 2.52
C PHE A 159 -3.61 10.51 3.69
N MET A 160 -3.27 10.87 4.94
CA MET A 160 -3.97 10.36 6.13
C MET A 160 -5.45 10.76 6.10
N GLU A 161 -5.74 12.06 5.95
CA GLU A 161 -7.08 12.63 5.84
C GLU A 161 -7.92 11.92 4.77
N THR A 162 -7.38 11.75 3.55
CA THR A 162 -8.11 11.08 2.45
C THR A 162 -8.40 9.61 2.76
N VAL A 163 -7.49 8.88 3.41
CA VAL A 163 -7.73 7.46 3.76
C VAL A 163 -8.73 7.33 4.91
N GLU A 164 -8.66 8.23 5.91
CA GLU A 164 -9.55 8.23 7.06
C GLU A 164 -10.98 8.64 6.68
N GLU A 165 -11.17 9.67 5.85
CA GLU A 165 -12.48 10.01 5.26
C GLU A 165 -13.12 8.82 4.53
N ILE A 166 -12.32 8.09 3.76
CA ILE A 166 -12.78 6.91 3.00
C ILE A 166 -13.14 5.77 3.95
N ALA A 167 -12.31 5.44 4.94
CA ALA A 167 -12.59 4.42 5.94
C ALA A 167 -13.86 4.74 6.76
N GLU A 168 -14.03 6.00 7.19
CA GLU A 168 -15.25 6.47 7.86
C GLU A 168 -16.49 6.35 6.97
N SER A 169 -16.38 6.70 5.68
CA SER A 169 -17.51 6.61 4.74
C SER A 169 -18.02 5.18 4.58
N LEU A 170 -17.11 4.20 4.60
CA LEU A 170 -17.44 2.77 4.55
C LEU A 170 -18.13 2.32 5.85
N GLY A 171 -17.65 2.78 7.02
CA GLY A 171 -18.27 2.45 8.31
C GLY A 171 -19.72 2.94 8.40
N LYS A 172 -19.96 4.20 8.02
CA LYS A 172 -21.30 4.83 8.01
C LYS A 172 -22.27 4.13 7.05
N ASN A 173 -21.77 3.58 5.94
CA ASN A 173 -22.60 2.85 4.98
C ASN A 173 -23.06 1.49 5.55
N VAL A 174 -22.17 0.75 6.23
CA VAL A 174 -22.50 -0.55 6.84
C VAL A 174 -23.60 -0.41 7.91
N GLU A 175 -23.54 0.61 8.78
CA GLU A 175 -24.62 0.85 9.75
C GLU A 175 -25.99 1.10 9.09
N SER A 176 -26.01 1.66 7.87
CA SER A 176 -27.25 1.86 7.11
C SER A 176 -27.76 0.58 6.44
N GLU A 177 -26.86 -0.29 5.96
CA GLU A 177 -27.23 -1.58 5.37
C GLU A 177 -27.68 -2.58 6.44
N ASP A 178 -27.01 -2.67 7.60
CA ASP A 178 -27.44 -3.54 8.71
C ASP A 178 -28.80 -3.10 9.29
N ALA A 179 -29.04 -1.79 9.41
CA ALA A 179 -30.36 -1.27 9.79
C ALA A 179 -31.45 -1.63 8.77
N SER A 180 -31.14 -1.60 7.47
CA SER A 180 -32.08 -2.01 6.42
C SER A 180 -32.30 -3.53 6.37
N ALA A 181 -31.25 -4.33 6.59
CA ALA A 181 -31.31 -5.79 6.57
C ALA A 181 -32.06 -6.35 7.79
N THR A 182 -31.82 -5.79 8.97
CA THR A 182 -32.58 -6.16 10.19
C THR A 182 -34.04 -5.74 10.09
N ALA A 183 -34.36 -4.56 9.53
CA ALA A 183 -35.74 -4.15 9.25
C ALA A 183 -36.44 -5.12 8.29
N GLY A 184 -35.82 -5.47 7.16
CA GLY A 184 -36.37 -6.44 6.20
C GLY A 184 -36.54 -7.84 6.78
N LEU A 185 -35.71 -8.26 7.73
CA LEU A 185 -35.86 -9.54 8.42
C LEU A 185 -37.02 -9.53 9.45
N LEU A 186 -37.24 -8.39 10.12
CA LEU A 186 -38.35 -8.20 11.06
C LEU A 186 -39.72 -8.15 10.38
N GLU A 187 -39.81 -7.52 9.20
CA GLU A 187 -41.07 -7.45 8.44
C GLU A 187 -41.54 -8.85 8.00
N ASN A 188 -40.61 -9.71 7.56
CA ASN A 188 -40.88 -11.11 7.21
C ASN A 188 -41.28 -12.02 8.40
N LEU A 189 -41.07 -11.58 9.64
CA LEU A 189 -41.40 -12.33 10.86
C LEU A 189 -42.79 -11.98 11.44
N THR A 190 -43.45 -10.93 10.93
CA THR A 190 -44.73 -10.44 11.45
C THR A 190 -45.92 -11.21 10.82
N VAL A 191 -46.12 -12.45 11.26
CA VAL A 191 -47.25 -13.29 10.81
C VAL A 191 -48.59 -12.68 11.28
N SER A 192 -49.53 -12.52 10.34
CA SER A 192 -50.85 -11.93 10.58
C SER A 192 -51.68 -12.75 11.58
N GLY A 193 -52.15 -12.11 12.66
CA GLY A 193 -52.97 -12.76 13.69
C GLY A 193 -54.44 -12.90 13.27
N SER A 194 -54.96 -14.13 13.28
CA SER A 194 -56.38 -14.42 13.01
C SER A 194 -57.24 -14.49 14.28
N ASN A 195 -58.32 -13.70 14.29
CA ASN A 195 -59.39 -13.72 15.31
C ASN A 195 -60.58 -14.57 14.80
N THR A 196 -61.51 -15.13 15.61
CA THR A 196 -61.75 -15.03 17.07
C THR A 196 -61.96 -16.49 17.61
N ALA A 197 -62.68 -16.91 18.65
CA ALA A 197 -63.73 -16.33 19.53
C ALA A 197 -63.72 -17.00 20.92
N GLU A 198 -64.50 -16.46 21.86
CA GLU A 198 -64.69 -16.96 23.23
C GLU A 198 -65.68 -18.14 23.31
N ALA A 199 -65.47 -19.04 24.29
CA ALA A 199 -66.54 -19.86 24.89
C ALA A 199 -66.12 -20.46 26.26
N GLU A 200 -66.64 -19.89 27.34
CA GLU A 200 -66.74 -20.49 28.69
C GLU A 200 -68.20 -20.36 29.18
N PRO A 201 -68.65 -20.97 30.30
CA PRO A 201 -67.97 -21.92 31.19
C PRO A 201 -68.76 -23.23 31.43
N LYS A 202 -68.21 -24.16 32.23
CA LYS A 202 -69.01 -24.88 33.23
C LYS A 202 -68.16 -25.46 34.38
N VAL A 203 -68.71 -25.41 35.58
CA VAL A 203 -68.10 -25.90 36.83
C VAL A 203 -68.77 -27.21 37.25
N GLU A 204 -67.97 -28.20 37.67
CA GLU A 204 -68.43 -29.29 38.54
C GLU A 204 -67.31 -29.69 39.51
N THR A 205 -67.67 -30.22 40.69
CA THR A 205 -66.79 -30.29 41.87
C THR A 205 -66.65 -31.69 42.44
N ALA A 206 -65.41 -32.13 42.75
CA ALA A 206 -65.13 -33.30 43.59
C ALA A 206 -63.81 -33.12 44.38
N ALA A 207 -63.64 -33.90 45.46
CA ALA A 207 -62.59 -33.71 46.48
C ALA A 207 -61.40 -34.70 46.36
N PRO A 208 -60.20 -34.37 46.89
CA PRO A 208 -59.04 -35.27 46.99
C PRO A 208 -59.21 -36.29 48.14
N PRO A 209 -58.54 -37.46 48.10
CA PRO A 209 -57.20 -37.63 48.74
C PRO A 209 -56.38 -38.80 48.11
N PRO A 210 -55.33 -39.37 48.77
CA PRO A 210 -54.32 -38.82 49.69
C PRO A 210 -52.88 -38.97 49.12
N ALA A 211 -51.87 -38.53 49.87
CA ALA A 211 -50.46 -38.79 49.58
C ALA A 211 -49.94 -40.11 50.22
N SER A 212 -48.84 -40.64 49.68
CA SER A 212 -47.89 -41.56 50.35
C SER A 212 -46.53 -41.41 49.67
#